data_AF-A0A847EZ63-F1
#
_entry.id   AF-A0A847EZ63-F1
#
_cell.length_a   1.000
_cell.length_b   1.000
_cell.length_c   1.000
_cell.angle_alpha   90.00
_cell.angle_beta   90.00
_cell.angle_gamma   90.00
#
_symmetry.space_group_name_H-M   'P 1'
#
loop_
_entity.id
_entity.type
_entity.pdbx_description
1 polymer ?
#
loop_
_entity_poly.entity_id
_entity_poly.type
_entity_poly.pdbx_seq_one_letter_code
_entity_poly.pdbx_strand_id
1 'polypeptide(L)'
;MTIRKLTEKLAVGVLFSSSTVTTLAVLFIIFFLFRSGIGLFNDSAVEPHYTLLVHKDNPIDHLTSQELMAIFDGHTTNWAEVGGKDLPIELVTIDEIAAQYDEAALGESLDGVPACVDDYLAHNEQAIGFFDASFVPTNFSGKHLVLPKISLLDFFLGKSWYPTAVPAAQFGVLPLVMGTLWVTFLAILIALPIGLIAAIYLSEIAGERMRKVLKPVIELLA
;
A
#
# COMPACT_ATOMS: atom_id res chain seq x y z
N MET A 1 -47.99 -14.32 37.71
CA MET A 1 -46.53 -14.26 37.47
C MET A 1 -45.99 -13.14 38.34
N THR A 2 -45.10 -13.44 39.30
CA THR A 2 -44.60 -12.46 40.28
C THR A 2 -43.74 -11.39 39.58
N ILE A 3 -43.86 -10.12 39.99
CA ILE A 3 -43.10 -8.97 39.47
C ILE A 3 -41.57 -9.24 39.44
N ARG A 4 -41.08 -10.04 40.38
CA ARG A 4 -39.68 -10.50 40.43
C ARG A 4 -39.27 -11.38 39.24
N LYS A 5 -40.14 -12.28 38.77
CA LYS A 5 -39.87 -13.12 37.58
C LYS A 5 -39.94 -12.32 36.27
N LEU A 6 -40.70 -11.23 36.25
CA LEU A 6 -40.80 -10.35 35.09
C LEU A 6 -39.55 -9.46 34.96
N THR A 7 -39.09 -8.89 36.08
CA THR A 7 -37.85 -8.09 36.15
C THR A 7 -36.61 -8.91 35.83
N GLU A 8 -36.55 -10.16 36.30
CA GLU A 8 -35.47 -11.11 35.99
C GLU A 8 -35.44 -11.48 34.50
N LYS A 9 -36.59 -11.79 33.88
CA LYS A 9 -36.66 -12.03 32.43
C LYS A 9 -36.27 -10.80 31.60
N LEU A 10 -36.66 -9.60 32.03
CA LEU A 10 -36.26 -8.34 31.39
C LEU A 10 -34.76 -8.11 31.49
N ALA A 11 -34.16 -8.29 32.68
CA ALA A 11 -32.73 -8.12 32.89
C ALA A 11 -31.90 -9.11 32.04
N VAL A 12 -32.33 -10.38 31.98
CA VAL A 12 -31.70 -11.40 31.12
C VAL A 12 -31.88 -11.04 29.64
N GLY A 13 -33.06 -10.57 29.23
CA GLY A 13 -33.30 -10.11 27.85
C GLY A 13 -32.40 -8.94 27.43
N VAL A 14 -32.14 -7.99 28.33
CA VAL A 14 -31.23 -6.85 28.10
C VAL A 14 -29.76 -7.29 28.03
N LEU A 15 -29.35 -8.27 28.85
CA LEU A 15 -27.98 -8.80 28.79
C LEU A 15 -27.71 -9.58 27.48
N PHE A 16 -28.67 -10.40 27.03
CA PHE A 16 -28.56 -11.11 25.75
C PHE A 16 -28.66 -10.18 24.53
N SER A 17 -29.46 -9.11 24.60
CA SER A 17 -29.54 -8.13 23.52
C SER A 17 -28.23 -7.35 23.37
N SER A 18 -27.56 -7.02 24.48
CA SER A 18 -26.25 -6.35 24.46
C SER A 18 -25.21 -7.16 23.69
N SER A 19 -25.07 -8.47 23.98
CA SER A 19 -24.13 -9.35 23.26
C SER A 19 -24.45 -9.45 21.77
N THR A 20 -25.74 -9.49 21.42
CA THR A 20 -26.18 -9.58 20.02
C THR A 20 -25.87 -8.29 19.25
N VAL A 21 -26.09 -7.12 19.88
CA VAL A 21 -25.78 -5.82 19.29
C VAL A 21 -24.28 -5.65 19.10
N THR A 22 -23.45 -5.99 20.08
CA THR A 22 -21.99 -5.92 19.95
C THR A 22 -21.48 -6.84 18.86
N THR A 23 -21.99 -8.07 18.78
CA THR A 23 -21.59 -9.03 17.73
C THR A 23 -21.96 -8.51 16.34
N LEU A 24 -23.18 -7.98 16.17
CA LEU A 24 -23.60 -7.37 14.91
C LEU A 24 -22.72 -6.17 14.57
N ALA A 25 -22.43 -5.28 15.52
CA ALA A 25 -21.55 -4.14 15.29
C ALA A 25 -20.15 -4.57 14.82
N VAL A 26 -19.57 -5.59 15.47
CA VAL A 26 -18.27 -6.15 15.06
C VAL A 26 -18.34 -6.73 13.65
N LEU A 27 -19.40 -7.49 13.31
CA LEU A 27 -19.58 -8.04 11.96
C LEU A 27 -19.74 -6.94 10.90
N PHE A 28 -20.47 -5.86 11.22
CA PHE A 28 -20.60 -4.70 10.33
C PHE A 28 -19.27 -3.98 10.13
N ILE A 29 -18.47 -3.79 11.19
CA ILE A 29 -17.14 -3.19 11.10
C ILE A 29 -16.24 -4.06 10.23
N ILE A 30 -16.20 -5.38 10.49
CA ILE A 30 -15.43 -6.33 9.69
C ILE A 30 -15.87 -6.25 8.22
N PHE A 31 -17.17 -6.33 7.95
CA PHE A 31 -17.69 -6.25 6.59
C PHE A 31 -17.27 -4.94 5.88
N PHE A 32 -17.38 -3.80 6.57
CA PHE A 32 -16.99 -2.51 6.00
C PHE A 32 -15.48 -2.44 5.74
N LEU A 33 -14.65 -2.88 6.69
CA LEU A 33 -13.20 -2.92 6.54
C LEU A 33 -12.77 -3.80 5.35
N PHE A 34 -13.37 -4.99 5.20
CA PHE A 34 -13.08 -5.87 4.07
C PHE A 34 -13.59 -5.32 2.74
N ARG A 35 -14.79 -4.72 2.72
CA ARG A 35 -15.34 -4.08 1.52
C ARG A 35 -14.44 -2.95 1.03
N SER A 36 -13.99 -2.08 1.92
CA SER A 36 -13.07 -0.98 1.58
C SER A 36 -11.71 -1.51 1.15
N GLY A 37 -11.19 -2.54 1.81
CA GLY A 37 -9.91 -3.17 1.45
C GLY A 37 -9.91 -3.81 0.06
N ILE A 38 -11.01 -4.50 -0.31
CA ILE A 38 -11.15 -5.10 -1.66
C ILE A 38 -11.28 -4.02 -2.74
N GLY A 39 -11.85 -2.86 -2.42
CA GLY A 39 -11.97 -1.73 -3.35
C GLY A 39 -10.63 -1.24 -3.90
N LEU A 40 -9.57 -1.31 -3.09
CA LEU A 40 -8.20 -0.91 -3.45
C LEU A 40 -7.71 -1.55 -4.76
N PHE A 41 -8.09 -2.80 -5.03
CA PHE A 41 -7.62 -3.54 -6.22
C PHE A 41 -8.29 -3.09 -7.53
N ASN A 42 -9.34 -2.27 -7.44
CA ASN A 42 -10.01 -1.71 -8.59
C ASN A 42 -9.53 -0.28 -8.92
N ASP A 43 -8.78 0.34 -7.99
CA ASP A 43 -8.24 1.67 -8.14
C ASP A 43 -6.85 1.65 -8.81
N SER A 44 -6.50 2.78 -9.42
CA SER A 44 -5.18 3.01 -9.99
C SER A 44 -4.16 3.22 -8.85
N ALA A 45 -2.94 2.74 -9.03
CA ALA A 45 -1.85 2.99 -8.09
C ALA A 45 -1.32 4.44 -8.14
N VAL A 46 -1.70 5.17 -9.19
CA VAL A 46 -1.37 6.58 -9.42
C VAL A 46 -2.55 7.46 -9.01
N GLU A 47 -2.26 8.66 -8.49
CA GLU A 47 -3.29 9.62 -8.09
C GLU A 47 -4.20 10.06 -9.26
N PRO A 48 -5.52 10.25 -9.05
CA PRO A 48 -6.50 10.42 -10.15
C PRO A 48 -6.29 11.65 -11.05
N HIS A 49 -5.62 12.68 -10.54
CA HIS A 49 -5.38 13.92 -11.26
C HIS A 49 -4.11 13.88 -12.09
N TYR A 50 -3.29 12.84 -11.96
CA TYR A 50 -2.07 12.72 -12.73
C TYR A 50 -2.24 11.77 -13.92
N THR A 51 -1.44 12.01 -14.95
CA THR A 51 -1.35 11.18 -16.14
C THR A 51 0.10 10.95 -16.52
N LEU A 52 0.34 9.81 -17.17
CA LEU A 52 1.64 9.44 -17.71
C LEU A 52 1.60 9.62 -19.22
N LEU A 53 2.49 10.46 -19.74
CA LEU A 53 2.56 10.76 -21.16
C LEU A 53 3.88 10.27 -21.74
N VAL A 54 3.81 9.73 -22.95
CA VAL A 54 4.96 9.33 -23.75
C VAL A 54 4.75 9.73 -25.21
N HIS A 55 5.82 9.66 -25.98
CA HIS A 55 5.75 9.83 -27.43
C HIS A 55 4.80 8.81 -28.10
N LYS A 56 4.11 9.23 -29.17
CA LYS A 56 3.12 8.42 -29.90
C LYS A 56 3.63 7.07 -30.40
N ASP A 57 4.91 7.02 -30.79
CA ASP A 57 5.56 5.82 -31.34
C ASP A 57 6.22 4.94 -30.25
N ASN A 58 5.93 5.21 -28.97
CA ASN A 58 6.36 4.35 -27.87
C ASN A 58 5.51 3.05 -27.86
N PRO A 59 6.15 1.87 -28.02
CA PRO A 59 5.44 0.59 -28.10
C PRO A 59 4.82 0.14 -26.76
N ILE A 60 5.22 0.75 -25.64
CA ILE A 60 4.72 0.39 -24.32
C ILE A 60 3.29 0.94 -24.14
N ASP A 61 2.35 0.07 -23.78
CA ASP A 61 0.97 0.45 -23.47
C ASP A 61 0.69 0.48 -21.95
N HIS A 62 1.39 -0.36 -21.21
CA HIS A 62 1.18 -0.59 -19.78
C HIS A 62 2.53 -0.77 -19.09
N LEU A 63 2.64 -0.21 -17.89
CA LEU A 63 3.74 -0.44 -16.96
C LEU A 63 3.14 -0.93 -15.65
N THR A 64 3.81 -1.87 -14.99
CA THR A 64 3.47 -2.22 -13.61
C THR A 64 3.87 -1.09 -12.66
N SER A 65 3.28 -1.03 -11.46
CA SER A 65 3.70 -0.03 -10.45
C SER A 65 5.19 -0.17 -10.11
N GLN A 66 5.73 -1.39 -10.15
CA GLN A 66 7.13 -1.66 -9.86
C GLN A 66 8.05 -1.13 -10.97
N GLU A 67 7.73 -1.39 -12.24
CA GLU A 67 8.52 -0.87 -13.38
C GLU A 67 8.45 0.65 -13.45
N LEU A 68 7.26 1.22 -13.27
CA LEU A 68 7.10 2.66 -13.26
C LEU A 68 7.93 3.31 -12.15
N MET A 69 7.89 2.78 -10.92
CA MET A 69 8.73 3.27 -9.84
C MET A 69 10.22 3.07 -10.12
N ALA A 70 10.61 1.94 -10.70
CA ALA A 70 12.02 1.70 -11.08
C ALA A 70 12.53 2.73 -12.10
N ILE A 71 11.69 3.16 -13.03
CA ILE A 71 12.00 4.23 -13.99
C ILE A 71 12.20 5.57 -13.26
N PHE A 72 11.26 5.96 -12.40
CA PHE A 72 11.32 7.25 -11.70
C PHE A 72 12.38 7.31 -10.59
N ASP A 73 12.77 6.16 -10.03
CA ASP A 73 13.90 6.04 -9.09
C ASP A 73 15.26 5.96 -9.82
N GLY A 74 15.27 5.92 -11.16
CA GLY A 74 16.49 5.83 -11.98
C GLY A 74 17.14 4.45 -12.00
N HIS A 75 16.45 3.40 -11.55
CA HIS A 75 16.91 2.02 -11.64
C HIS A 75 16.77 1.45 -13.06
N THR A 76 15.70 1.81 -13.75
CA THR A 76 15.46 1.45 -15.15
C THR A 76 15.71 2.67 -16.02
N THR A 77 16.70 2.59 -16.91
CA THR A 77 17.17 3.74 -17.68
C THR A 77 17.01 3.57 -19.18
N ASN A 78 16.57 2.39 -19.63
CA ASN A 78 16.33 2.11 -21.05
C ASN A 78 14.96 1.42 -21.25
N TRP A 79 14.24 1.85 -22.29
CA TRP A 79 12.94 1.33 -22.66
C TRP A 79 12.96 -0.18 -22.97
N ALA A 80 14.08 -0.72 -23.46
CA ALA A 80 14.23 -2.15 -23.73
C ALA A 80 14.09 -3.02 -22.47
N GLU A 81 14.42 -2.50 -21.29
CA GLU A 81 14.30 -3.22 -20.02
C GLU A 81 12.84 -3.52 -19.64
N VAL A 82 11.90 -2.73 -20.15
CA VAL A 82 10.45 -2.87 -19.93
C VAL A 82 9.71 -3.34 -21.19
N GLY A 83 10.43 -3.89 -22.17
CA GLY A 83 9.87 -4.45 -23.41
C GLY A 83 9.67 -3.45 -24.55
N GLY A 84 10.31 -2.28 -24.46
CA GLY A 84 10.25 -1.22 -25.46
C GLY A 84 11.37 -1.27 -26.50
N LYS A 85 11.57 -0.14 -27.20
CA LYS A 85 12.72 0.05 -28.11
C LYS A 85 14.01 0.18 -27.29
N ASP A 86 15.16 -0.14 -27.90
CA ASP A 86 16.47 0.15 -27.28
C ASP A 86 16.79 1.65 -27.36
N LEU A 87 16.20 2.39 -26.45
CA LEU A 87 16.31 3.84 -26.32
C LEU A 87 16.43 4.18 -24.83
N PRO A 88 17.28 5.15 -24.46
CA PRO A 88 17.33 5.62 -23.09
C PRO A 88 15.99 6.28 -22.71
N ILE A 89 15.65 6.22 -21.43
CA ILE A 89 14.48 6.85 -20.85
C ILE A 89 14.90 8.22 -20.32
N GLU A 90 14.19 9.26 -20.76
CA GLU A 90 14.34 10.61 -20.25
C GLU A 90 13.13 10.94 -19.37
N LEU A 91 13.38 11.20 -18.09
CA LEU A 91 12.34 11.71 -17.19
C LEU A 91 12.19 13.20 -17.44
N VAL A 92 10.96 13.65 -17.65
CA VAL A 92 10.71 15.06 -17.99
C VAL A 92 9.64 15.63 -17.09
N THR A 93 9.96 16.79 -16.49
CA THR A 93 9.06 17.59 -15.66
C THR A 93 8.52 18.80 -16.43
N ILE A 94 7.41 19.39 -15.95
CA ILE A 94 6.84 20.61 -16.57
C ILE A 94 7.86 21.74 -16.55
N ASP A 95 8.62 21.89 -15.46
CA ASP A 95 9.62 22.94 -15.31
C ASP A 95 10.77 22.79 -16.33
N GLU A 96 11.23 21.56 -16.58
CA GLU A 96 12.26 21.28 -17.59
C GLU A 96 11.76 21.56 -19.01
N ILE A 97 10.52 21.19 -19.33
CA ILE A 97 9.91 21.53 -20.62
C ILE A 97 9.82 23.04 -20.74
N ALA A 98 9.22 23.72 -19.76
CA ALA A 98 9.00 25.16 -19.78
C ALA A 98 10.32 25.95 -19.92
N ALA A 99 11.42 25.46 -19.33
CA ALA A 99 12.74 26.08 -19.47
C ALA A 99 13.27 26.11 -20.91
N GLN A 100 12.73 25.30 -21.83
CA GLN A 100 13.14 25.26 -23.23
C GLN A 100 12.32 26.20 -24.15
N TYR A 101 11.24 26.79 -23.65
CA TYR A 101 10.35 27.65 -24.44
C TYR A 101 10.44 29.09 -23.95
N ASP A 102 10.25 30.03 -24.88
CA ASP A 102 10.22 31.47 -24.57
C ASP A 102 8.96 31.84 -23.76
N GLU A 103 9.03 32.90 -22.94
CA GLU A 103 7.91 33.41 -22.14
C GLU A 103 6.66 33.72 -22.99
N ALA A 104 6.84 34.10 -24.26
CA ALA A 104 5.74 34.34 -25.19
C ALA A 104 4.96 33.08 -25.56
N ALA A 105 5.60 31.91 -25.56
CA ALA A 105 4.96 30.62 -25.84
C ALA A 105 4.24 30.07 -24.60
N LEU A 106 4.76 30.34 -23.41
CA LEU A 106 4.16 29.93 -22.13
C LEU A 106 2.97 30.80 -21.73
N GLY A 107 3.03 32.11 -22.01
CA GLY A 107 2.04 33.09 -21.59
C GLY A 107 2.21 33.53 -20.12
N GLU A 108 1.73 34.73 -19.79
CA GLU A 108 1.87 35.32 -18.44
C GLU A 108 1.21 34.46 -17.33
N SER A 109 0.18 33.68 -17.69
CA SER A 109 -0.58 32.78 -16.82
C SER A 109 -0.20 31.30 -16.97
N LEU A 110 0.83 30.97 -17.75
CA LEU A 110 1.22 29.59 -18.11
C LEU A 110 0.16 28.82 -18.92
N ASP A 111 -0.79 29.52 -19.56
CA ASP A 111 -1.84 28.92 -20.39
C ASP A 111 -1.30 28.18 -21.62
N GLY A 112 -0.07 28.48 -22.05
CA GLY A 112 0.61 27.84 -23.17
C GLY A 112 1.39 26.57 -22.82
N VAL A 113 1.53 26.24 -21.53
CA VAL A 113 2.22 25.02 -21.07
C VAL A 113 1.68 23.75 -21.73
N PRO A 114 0.36 23.52 -21.85
CA PRO A 114 -0.16 22.32 -22.48
C PRO A 114 0.29 22.13 -23.93
N ALA A 115 0.40 23.21 -24.70
CA ALA A 115 0.89 23.15 -26.08
C ALA A 115 2.40 22.85 -26.12
N CYS A 116 3.18 23.40 -25.18
CA CYS A 116 4.61 23.13 -25.07
C CYS A 116 4.87 21.65 -24.70
N VAL A 117 4.08 21.07 -23.79
CA VAL A 117 4.18 19.65 -23.44
C VAL A 117 3.90 18.76 -24.65
N ASP A 118 2.87 19.07 -25.42
CA ASP A 118 2.53 18.32 -26.64
C ASP A 118 3.63 18.40 -27.70
N ASP A 119 4.12 19.61 -27.98
CA ASP A 119 5.21 19.83 -28.94
C ASP A 119 6.50 19.12 -28.54
N TYR A 120 6.89 19.20 -27.25
CA TYR A 120 8.08 18.52 -26.73
C TYR A 120 7.95 17.00 -26.88
N LEU A 121 6.85 16.42 -26.42
CA LEU A 121 6.62 14.97 -26.48
C LEU A 121 6.39 14.44 -27.90
N ALA A 122 6.08 15.30 -28.87
CA ALA A 122 6.01 14.93 -30.28
C ALA A 122 7.40 14.80 -30.94
N HIS A 123 8.43 15.44 -30.38
CA HIS A 123 9.79 15.41 -30.91
C HIS A 123 10.76 14.51 -30.12
N ASN A 124 10.40 14.14 -28.88
CA ASN A 124 11.26 13.34 -28.02
C ASN A 124 10.70 11.91 -27.78
N GLU A 125 11.22 10.92 -28.52
CA GLU A 125 10.84 9.51 -28.36
C GLU A 125 11.27 8.88 -27.01
N GLN A 126 12.22 9.50 -26.31
CA GLN A 126 12.83 8.97 -25.09
C GLN A 126 12.05 9.40 -23.83
N ALA A 127 11.28 10.47 -23.94
CA ALA A 127 10.63 11.12 -22.82
C ALA A 127 9.48 10.30 -22.23
N ILE A 128 9.44 10.26 -20.89
CA ILE A 128 8.27 9.92 -20.09
C ILE A 128 7.99 11.07 -19.12
N GLY A 129 6.75 11.55 -19.15
CA GLY A 129 6.27 12.63 -18.30
C GLY A 129 5.21 12.15 -17.31
N PHE A 130 5.29 12.66 -16.08
CA PHE A 130 4.26 12.48 -15.06
C PHE A 130 3.72 13.86 -14.66
N PHE A 131 2.51 14.17 -15.12
CA PHE A 131 1.96 15.52 -15.04
C PHE A 131 0.53 15.50 -14.50
N ASP A 132 0.11 16.62 -13.92
CA ASP A 132 -1.31 16.85 -13.66
C ASP A 132 -2.06 16.92 -15.01
N ALA A 133 -3.20 16.25 -15.09
CA ALA A 133 -4.02 16.14 -16.28
C ALA A 133 -4.54 17.50 -16.77
N SER A 134 -4.58 18.52 -15.92
CA SER A 134 -4.93 19.90 -16.30
C SER A 134 -3.92 20.54 -17.26
N PHE A 135 -2.67 20.09 -17.27
CA PHE A 135 -1.63 20.58 -18.18
C PHE A 135 -1.58 19.83 -19.52
N VAL A 136 -2.56 18.96 -19.81
CA VAL A 136 -2.58 18.18 -21.05
C VAL A 136 -3.68 18.71 -21.96
N PRO A 137 -3.37 19.06 -23.23
CA PRO A 137 -4.38 19.54 -24.16
C PRO A 137 -5.38 18.44 -24.48
N THR A 138 -6.62 18.82 -24.77
CA THR A 138 -7.70 17.86 -25.10
C THR A 138 -7.42 17.04 -26.36
N ASN A 139 -6.65 17.59 -27.30
CA ASN A 139 -6.17 16.91 -28.51
C ASN A 139 -4.67 16.64 -28.40
N PHE A 140 -4.26 15.87 -27.41
CA PHE A 140 -2.86 15.46 -27.25
C PHE A 140 -2.42 14.57 -28.42
N SER A 141 -1.28 14.89 -29.04
CA SER A 141 -0.72 14.19 -30.21
C SER A 141 0.09 12.95 -29.82
N GLY A 142 0.59 12.91 -28.58
CA GLY A 142 1.32 11.78 -28.01
C GLY A 142 0.40 10.65 -27.55
N LYS A 143 0.92 9.83 -26.64
CA LYS A 143 0.22 8.65 -26.10
C LYS A 143 0.13 8.72 -24.58
N HIS A 144 -1.08 8.48 -24.06
CA HIS A 144 -1.30 8.24 -22.63
C HIS A 144 -0.95 6.80 -22.28
N LEU A 145 -0.07 6.59 -21.31
CA LEU A 145 0.15 5.27 -20.75
C LEU A 145 -1.00 4.88 -19.82
N VAL A 146 -1.37 3.61 -19.84
CA VAL A 146 -2.36 3.08 -18.92
C VAL A 146 -1.76 3.06 -17.51
N LEU A 147 -2.41 3.75 -16.57
CA LEU A 147 -1.97 3.79 -15.18
C LEU A 147 -2.01 2.37 -14.58
N PRO A 148 -0.95 1.94 -13.87
CA PRO A 148 -0.94 0.64 -13.23
C PRO A 148 -2.09 0.51 -12.24
N LYS A 149 -2.79 -0.62 -12.28
CA LYS A 149 -3.75 -1.00 -11.23
C LYS A 149 -3.05 -1.80 -10.14
N ILE A 150 -3.58 -1.70 -8.93
CA ILE A 150 -3.08 -2.51 -7.82
C ILE A 150 -3.52 -3.96 -8.03
N SER A 151 -2.59 -4.81 -8.45
CA SER A 151 -2.84 -6.24 -8.67
C SER A 151 -2.90 -7.01 -7.36
N LEU A 152 -3.79 -8.02 -7.29
CA LEU A 152 -3.84 -8.96 -6.16
C LEU A 152 -2.53 -9.74 -6.01
N LEU A 153 -1.89 -10.13 -7.11
CA LEU A 153 -0.63 -10.86 -7.06
C LEU A 153 0.50 -10.00 -6.49
N ASP A 154 0.59 -8.75 -6.94
CA ASP A 154 1.59 -7.81 -6.45
C ASP A 154 1.33 -7.42 -4.99
N PHE A 155 0.07 -7.43 -4.56
CA PHE A 155 -0.25 -7.24 -3.15
C PHE A 155 0.27 -8.37 -2.26
N PHE A 156 0.05 -9.64 -2.63
CA PHE A 156 0.46 -10.77 -1.80
C PHE A 156 1.95 -11.14 -1.94
N LEU A 157 2.52 -10.99 -3.13
CA LEU A 157 3.89 -11.40 -3.46
C LEU A 157 4.86 -10.22 -3.57
N GLY A 158 4.36 -8.99 -3.60
CA GLY A 158 5.18 -7.78 -3.68
C GLY A 158 6.10 -7.64 -2.47
N LYS A 159 7.33 -7.21 -2.74
CA LYS A 159 8.40 -7.11 -1.75
C LYS A 159 8.55 -5.72 -1.14
N SER A 160 7.75 -4.76 -1.62
CA SER A 160 7.86 -3.34 -1.27
C SER A 160 6.55 -2.83 -0.68
N TRP A 161 6.62 -2.13 0.45
CA TRP A 161 5.48 -1.48 1.10
C TRP A 161 5.71 0.04 1.15
N TYR A 162 5.25 0.75 0.12
CA TYR A 162 5.36 2.20 -0.02
C TYR A 162 4.02 2.78 -0.52
N PRO A 163 3.02 2.93 0.37
CA PRO A 163 1.69 3.40 0.00
C PRO A 163 1.65 4.88 -0.42
N THR A 164 2.69 5.66 -0.09
CA THR A 164 2.81 7.09 -0.41
C THR A 164 3.87 7.36 -1.47
N ALA A 165 4.34 6.33 -2.18
CA ALA A 165 5.31 6.50 -3.26
C ALA A 165 4.66 7.22 -4.45
N VAL A 166 5.41 8.13 -5.06
CA VAL A 166 5.03 8.89 -6.26
C VAL A 166 6.03 8.49 -7.35
N PRO A 167 5.57 8.17 -8.58
CA PRO A 167 4.21 8.33 -9.11
C PRO A 167 3.21 7.22 -8.75
N ALA A 168 3.66 6.03 -8.32
CA ALA A 168 2.77 4.89 -8.05
C ALA A 168 2.97 4.25 -6.68
N ALA A 169 1.86 4.07 -5.96
CA ALA A 169 1.83 3.38 -4.68
C ALA A 169 2.14 1.88 -4.82
N GLN A 170 2.89 1.33 -3.86
CA GLN A 170 3.30 -0.07 -3.81
C GLN A 170 2.76 -0.74 -2.52
N PHE A 171 1.91 -1.76 -2.67
CA PHE A 171 1.20 -2.40 -1.55
C PHE A 171 1.61 -3.87 -1.33
N GLY A 172 2.89 -4.18 -1.28
CA GLY A 172 3.39 -5.54 -1.01
C GLY A 172 3.27 -5.92 0.47
N VAL A 173 2.42 -6.90 0.81
CA VAL A 173 2.19 -7.37 2.19
C VAL A 173 3.28 -8.34 2.68
N LEU A 174 4.01 -8.97 1.76
CA LEU A 174 5.02 -9.98 2.07
C LEU A 174 6.06 -9.53 3.11
N PRO A 175 6.69 -8.34 3.03
CA PRO A 175 7.64 -7.88 4.05
C PRO A 175 7.00 -7.72 5.43
N LEU A 176 5.73 -7.33 5.52
CA LEU A 176 5.01 -7.21 6.79
C LEU A 176 4.79 -8.57 7.44
N VAL A 177 4.34 -9.55 6.65
CA VAL A 177 4.17 -10.94 7.10
C VAL A 177 5.52 -11.52 7.50
N MET A 178 6.55 -11.38 6.67
CA MET A 178 7.89 -11.88 6.97
C MET A 178 8.46 -11.23 8.23
N GLY A 179 8.27 -9.93 8.44
CA GLY A 179 8.69 -9.23 9.65
C GLY A 179 8.06 -9.82 10.91
N THR A 180 6.74 -10.05 10.90
CA THR A 180 6.03 -10.66 12.05
C THR A 180 6.48 -12.10 12.30
N LEU A 181 6.69 -12.90 11.25
CA LEU A 181 7.21 -14.26 11.36
C LEU A 181 8.62 -14.29 11.94
N TRP A 182 9.52 -13.42 11.48
CA TRP A 182 10.88 -13.33 11.99
C TRP A 182 10.93 -12.96 13.47
N VAL A 183 10.15 -11.94 13.87
CA VAL A 183 10.06 -11.52 15.27
C VAL A 183 9.50 -12.66 16.14
N THR A 184 8.42 -13.29 15.69
CA THR A 184 7.78 -14.41 16.41
C THR A 184 8.73 -15.59 16.55
N PHE A 185 9.42 -15.96 15.47
CA PHE A 185 10.39 -17.05 15.47
C PHE A 185 11.51 -16.80 16.48
N LEU A 186 12.11 -15.61 16.47
CA LEU A 186 13.17 -15.26 17.39
C LEU A 186 12.67 -15.19 18.84
N ALA A 187 11.48 -14.66 19.05
CA ALA A 187 10.84 -14.62 20.37
C ALA A 187 10.62 -16.03 20.93
N ILE A 188 10.10 -16.97 20.12
CA ILE A 188 9.93 -18.38 20.51
C ILE A 188 11.29 -19.01 20.80
N LEU A 189 12.29 -18.79 19.94
CA LEU A 189 13.62 -19.37 20.08
C LEU A 189 14.27 -19.02 21.43
N ILE A 190 14.01 -17.82 21.96
CA ILE A 190 14.53 -17.35 23.26
C ILE A 190 13.58 -17.72 24.40
N ALA A 191 12.28 -17.48 24.26
CA ALA A 191 11.31 -17.69 25.32
C ALA A 191 11.09 -19.17 25.65
N LEU A 192 11.11 -20.05 24.63
CA LEU A 192 10.88 -21.48 24.80
C LEU A 192 11.95 -22.15 25.70
N PRO A 193 13.28 -22.04 25.46
CA PRO A 193 14.26 -22.66 26.34
C PRO A 193 14.24 -22.09 27.75
N ILE A 194 14.06 -20.77 27.90
CA ILE A 194 13.99 -20.12 29.23
C ILE A 194 12.74 -20.60 29.98
N GLY A 195 11.59 -20.63 29.31
CA GLY A 195 10.33 -21.12 29.88
C GLY A 195 10.42 -22.59 30.26
N LEU A 196 11.06 -23.42 29.42
CA LEU A 196 11.27 -24.83 29.69
C LEU A 196 12.20 -25.05 30.91
N ILE A 197 13.31 -24.31 31.01
CA ILE A 197 14.22 -24.39 32.16
C ILE A 197 13.50 -23.95 33.45
N ALA A 198 12.72 -22.87 33.40
CA ALA A 198 11.92 -22.41 34.54
C ALA A 198 10.89 -23.46 34.98
N ALA A 199 10.23 -24.11 34.02
CA ALA A 199 9.28 -25.19 34.30
C ALA A 199 9.95 -26.40 34.96
N ILE A 200 11.09 -26.86 34.43
CA ILE A 200 11.86 -27.98 34.99
C ILE A 200 12.37 -27.66 36.40
N TYR A 201 12.91 -26.45 36.60
CA TYR A 201 13.39 -26.02 37.92
C TYR A 201 12.26 -26.05 38.95
N LEU A 202 11.06 -25.58 38.60
CA LEU A 202 9.92 -25.60 39.51
C LEU A 202 9.39 -27.01 39.78
N SER A 203 9.40 -27.90 38.78
CA SER A 203 8.86 -29.26 38.89
C SER A 203 9.78 -30.19 39.68
N GLU A 204 11.10 -30.10 39.50
CA GLU A 204 12.04 -31.08 40.07
C GLU A 204 12.96 -30.50 41.15
N ILE A 205 13.36 -29.24 41.05
CA ILE A 205 14.49 -28.71 41.85
C ILE A 205 14.00 -27.79 42.98
N ALA A 206 12.90 -27.08 42.78
CA ALA A 206 12.43 -26.04 43.69
C ALA A 206 11.92 -26.61 45.02
N GLY A 207 12.62 -26.26 46.11
CA GLY A 207 12.19 -26.57 47.47
C GLY A 207 10.89 -25.85 47.89
N GLU A 208 10.29 -26.29 49.01
CA GLU A 208 8.94 -25.87 49.44
C GLU A 208 8.75 -24.35 49.57
N ARG A 209 9.76 -23.63 50.09
CA ARG A 209 9.68 -22.16 50.26
C ARG A 209 9.59 -21.45 48.91
N MET A 210 10.38 -21.89 47.93
CA MET A 210 10.40 -21.30 46.59
C MET A 210 9.09 -21.59 45.85
N ARG A 211 8.56 -22.82 45.97
CA ARG A 211 7.25 -23.18 45.41
C ARG A 211 6.09 -22.36 45.99
N LYS A 212 6.08 -22.10 47.30
CA LYS A 212 5.04 -21.26 47.94
C LYS A 212 4.98 -19.83 47.40
N VAL A 213 6.11 -19.30 46.90
CA VAL A 213 6.18 -17.94 46.34
C VAL A 213 5.98 -17.93 44.83
N LEU A 214 6.63 -18.83 44.09
CA LEU A 214 6.58 -18.83 42.63
C LEU A 214 5.24 -19.33 42.06
N LYS A 215 4.60 -20.29 42.73
CA LYS A 215 3.36 -20.89 42.22
C LYS A 215 2.20 -19.87 42.11
N PRO A 216 1.91 -19.04 43.13
CA PRO A 216 0.89 -17.99 43.01
C PRO A 216 1.23 -16.92 41.97
N VAL A 217 2.52 -16.57 41.83
CA VAL A 217 2.96 -15.56 40.84
C VAL A 217 2.75 -16.07 39.42
N ILE A 218 3.03 -17.34 39.17
CA ILE A 218 2.80 -17.96 37.86
C ILE A 218 1.29 -18.09 37.59
N GLU A 219 0.49 -18.52 38.57
CA GLU A 219 -0.98 -18.59 38.45
C GLU A 219 -1.65 -17.22 38.24
N LEU A 220 -0.97 -16.12 38.59
CA LEU A 220 -1.42 -14.75 38.29
C LEU A 220 -1.04 -14.27 36.88
N LEU A 221 -0.01 -14.86 36.28
CA LEU A 221 0.52 -14.48 34.96
C LEU A 221 -0.03 -15.35 33.82
N ALA A 222 -0.48 -16.57 34.14
CA ALA A 222 -1.10 -17.51 33.21
C ALA A 222 -2.62 -17.32 33.17
#